data_AF-A0A5N9H9I3-F1
#
_entry.id   AF-A0A5N9H9I3-F1
#
_cell.length_a   1.000
_cell.length_b   1.000
_cell.length_c   1.000
_cell.angle_alpha   90.00
_cell.angle_beta   90.00
_cell.angle_gamma   90.00
#
_symmetry.space_group_name_H-M   'P 1'
#
loop_
_entity.id
_entity.type
_entity.pdbx_description
1 polymer ?
#
loop_
_entity_poly.entity_id
_entity_poly.type
_entity_poly.pdbx_seq_one_letter_code
_entity_poly.pdbx_strand_id
1 'polypeptide(L)' 'GELLAELQIRGHSIPFQDAAIAALALQHNLPVLTRDQHFSRVCRIQLQPFN' A
#
# COMPACT_ATOMS: atom_id res chain seq x y z
N GLY A 1 -12.99 -1.43 4.63
CA GLY A 1 -12.20 -2.66 4.58
C GLY A 1 -11.11 -2.58 5.62
N GLU A 2 -10.84 -3.66 6.34
CA GLU A 2 -9.95 -3.70 7.52
C GLU A 2 -8.57 -3.05 7.28
N LEU A 3 -8.02 -3.15 6.06
CA LEU A 3 -6.73 -2.52 5.71
C LEU A 3 -6.75 -0.98 5.77
N LEU A 4 -7.84 -0.34 5.32
CA LEU A 4 -7.99 1.13 5.41
C LEU A 4 -8.02 1.58 6.88
N ALA A 5 -8.66 0.80 7.74
CA ALA A 5 -8.67 1.06 9.18
C ALA A 5 -7.28 0.89 9.78
N GLU A 6 -6.54 -0.18 9.42
CA GLU A 6 -5.17 -0.41 9.91
C GLU A 6 -4.20 0.69 9.46
N LEU A 7 -4.36 1.22 8.25
CA LEU A 7 -3.58 2.35 7.73
C LEU A 7 -3.95 3.68 8.40
N GLN A 8 -5.24 3.92 8.66
CA GLN A 8 -5.70 5.08 9.43
C GLN A 8 -5.19 5.05 10.89
N ILE A 9 -5.17 3.88 11.52
CA ILE A 9 -4.73 3.71 12.93
C ILE A 9 -3.26 4.10 13.12
N ARG A 10 -2.42 4.01 12.09
CA ARG A 10 -0.98 4.35 12.17
C ARG A 10 -0.65 5.83 11.91
N GLY A 11 -1.64 6.72 11.83
CA GLY A 11 -1.40 8.17 11.75
C GLY A 11 -0.84 8.68 10.42
N HIS A 12 -0.80 7.83 9.38
CA HIS A 12 -0.39 8.21 8.04
C HIS A 12 -1.53 7.94 7.07
N SER A 13 -2.29 8.99 6.73
CA SER A 13 -3.32 8.87 5.70
C SER A 13 -2.64 8.66 4.35
N ILE A 14 -2.82 7.49 3.74
CA ILE A 14 -2.58 7.33 2.31
C ILE A 14 -3.87 7.66 1.55
N PRO A 15 -3.79 8.24 0.35
CA PRO A 15 -4.95 8.42 -0.51
C PRO A 15 -5.76 7.13 -0.68
N PHE A 16 -7.08 7.25 -0.84
CA PHE A 16 -7.97 6.09 -0.97
C PHE A 16 -7.57 5.18 -2.16
N GLN A 17 -7.14 5.77 -3.27
CA GLN A 17 -6.69 5.03 -4.45
C GLN A 17 -5.45 4.18 -4.12
N ASP A 18 -4.47 4.74 -3.43
CA ASP A 18 -3.27 4.03 -3.00
C ASP A 18 -3.60 2.88 -2.05
N ALA A 19 -4.57 3.09 -1.15
CA ALA A 19 -5.05 2.05 -0.25
C ALA A 19 -5.75 0.91 -1.01
N ALA A 20 -6.55 1.22 -2.03
CA ALA A 20 -7.19 0.20 -2.86
C ALA A 20 -6.14 -0.62 -3.64
N ILE A 21 -5.15 0.04 -4.23
CA ILE A 21 -4.05 -0.63 -4.94
C ILE A 21 -3.26 -1.52 -3.98
N ALA A 22 -2.90 -1.00 -2.80
CA ALA A 22 -2.18 -1.74 -1.78
C ALA A 22 -2.97 -2.98 -1.29
N ALA A 23 -4.29 -2.84 -1.10
CA ALA A 23 -5.16 -3.95 -0.72
C ALA A 23 -5.13 -5.08 -1.74
N LEU A 24 -5.28 -4.74 -3.02
CA LEU A 24 -5.24 -5.72 -4.11
C LEU A 24 -3.88 -6.40 -4.20
N ALA A 25 -2.79 -5.63 -4.10
CA ALA A 25 -1.43 -6.17 -4.11
C ALA A 25 -1.20 -7.18 -2.97
N LEU A 26 -1.62 -6.84 -1.74
CA LEU A 26 -1.52 -7.73 -0.59
C LEU A 26 -2.40 -8.97 -0.73
N GLN A 27 -3.65 -8.81 -1.16
CA GLN A 27 -4.60 -9.91 -1.33
C GLN A 27 -4.11 -10.95 -2.34
N HIS A 28 -3.43 -10.51 -3.39
CA HIS A 28 -2.92 -11.38 -4.45
C HIS A 28 -1.42 -11.69 -4.33
N ASN A 29 -0.77 -11.22 -3.26
CA ASN A 29 0.67 -11.37 -3.04
C ASN A 29 1.52 -10.89 -4.23
N LEU A 30 1.14 -9.76 -4.83
CA LEU A 30 1.80 -9.15 -5.98
C LEU A 30 2.65 -7.95 -5.55
N PRO A 31 3.81 -7.71 -6.19
CA PRO A 31 4.59 -6.51 -5.96
C PRO A 31 3.96 -5.29 -6.65
N VAL A 32 4.15 -4.11 -6.05
CA VAL A 32 3.77 -2.82 -6.64
C VAL A 32 5.00 -2.12 -7.19
N LEU A 33 4.99 -1.83 -8.50
CA LEU A 33 5.95 -0.94 -9.13
C LEU A 33 5.39 0.49 -9.11
N THR A 34 5.99 1.38 -8.33
CA THR A 34 5.53 2.76 -8.19
C THR A 34 6.65 3.69 -7.79
N ARG A 35 6.61 4.94 -8.28
CA ARG A 35 7.49 6.03 -7.81
C ARG A 35 6.90 6.76 -6.60
N ASP A 36 5.67 6.43 -6.23
CA ASP A 36 4.97 7.08 -5.14
C ASP A 36 5.46 6.53 -3.78
N GLN A 37 5.95 7.46 -2.94
CA GLN A 37 6.47 7.16 -1.62
C GLN A 37 5.37 6.78 -0.62
N HIS A 38 4.09 7.03 -0.90
CA HIS A 38 2.98 6.62 -0.01
C HIS A 38 3.01 5.12 0.28
N PHE A 39 3.35 4.29 -0.72
CA PHE A 39 3.36 2.85 -0.59
C PHE A 39 4.46 2.34 0.35
N SER A 40 5.52 3.10 0.60
CA SER A 40 6.55 2.71 1.59
C SER A 40 6.02 2.72 3.03
N ARG A 41 4.86 3.35 3.27
CA ARG A 41 4.19 3.39 4.58
C ARG A 41 3.25 2.21 4.80
N VAL A 42 2.95 1.43 3.76
CA VAL A 42 2.06 0.26 3.84
C VAL A 42 2.88 -0.92 4.37
N CYS A 43 2.47 -1.47 5.51
CA CYS A 43 3.15 -2.62 6.09
C CYS A 43 2.97 -3.85 5.19
N ARG A 44 4.03 -4.67 5.05
CA ARG A 44 4.03 -5.95 4.31
C ARG A 44 3.84 -5.86 2.79
N ILE A 45 3.77 -4.66 2.21
CA ILE A 45 3.73 -4.53 0.76
C ILE A 45 5.10 -4.85 0.15
N GLN A 46 5.10 -5.50 -1.01
CA GLN A 46 6.31 -5.77 -1.78
C GLN A 46 6.46 -4.64 -2.81
N LEU A 47 7.60 -3.92 -2.78
CA LEU A 47 7.89 -2.88 -3.76
C LEU A 47 8.86 -3.42 -4.81
N GLN A 48 8.50 -3.24 -6.08
CA GLN A 48 9.38 -3.55 -7.20
C GLN A 48 10.28 -2.33 -7.49
N PRO A 49 11.61 -2.49 -7.55
CA PRO A 49 12.51 -1.43 -7.99
C PRO A 49 12.33 -1.14 -9.49
N PHE A 50 12.56 0.11 -9.89
CA PHE A 50 12.75 0.44 -11.30
C PHE A 50 14.15 0.00 -11.71
N ASN A 51 14.23 -0.92 -12.66
CA ASN A 51 15.47 -1.34 -13.31
C ASN A 51 15.91 -0.31 -14.36
#